data_AF-F6F0R6-F1
#
_entry.id   AF-F6F0R6-F1
#
_cell.length_a   1.000
_cell.length_b   1.000
_cell.length_c   1.000
_cell.angle_alpha   90.00
_cell.angle_beta   90.00
_cell.angle_gamma   90.00
#
_symmetry.space_group_name_H-M   'P 1'
#
loop_
_entity.id
_entity.type
_entity.pdbx_description
1 polymer ?
#
loop_
_entity_poly.entity_id
_entity_poly.type
_entity_poly.pdbx_seq_one_letter_code
_entity_poly.pdbx_strand_id
1 'polypeptide(L)'
;MIFDGPLCLVTREGARRLLEAVANGQLSFDVANYVADCIVMNDDFDFADEAVRDAIYFVEDDSGRFVAGEDDWRPTREETLAALAMLD
;
A
#
# COMPACT_ATOMS: atom_id res chain seq x y z
N MET A 1 -5.31 -22.98 21.60
CA MET A 1 -6.08 -22.28 20.56
C MET A 1 -5.14 -22.18 19.38
N ILE A 2 -5.44 -22.90 18.29
CA ILE A 2 -4.63 -22.89 17.07
C ILE A 2 -5.32 -21.87 16.18
N PHE A 3 -4.62 -20.81 15.76
CA PHE A 3 -5.12 -19.90 14.74
C PHE A 3 -4.86 -20.53 13.37
N ASP A 4 -5.90 -20.65 12.57
CA ASP A 4 -5.91 -21.27 11.24
C ASP A 4 -5.27 -20.35 10.19
N GLY A 5 -3.98 -20.00 10.33
CA GLY A 5 -3.24 -19.19 9.34
C GLY A 5 -3.86 -17.81 9.03
N PRO A 6 -3.28 -17.06 8.08
CA PRO A 6 -3.89 -15.80 7.62
C PRO A 6 -5.21 -16.08 6.91
N LEU A 7 -6.24 -15.30 7.23
CA LEU A 7 -7.57 -15.43 6.65
C LEU A 7 -7.63 -14.86 5.23
N CYS A 8 -6.75 -13.92 4.90
CA CYS A 8 -6.73 -13.21 3.62
C CYS A 8 -5.30 -13.06 3.07
N LEU A 9 -5.11 -13.35 1.79
CA LEU A 9 -3.85 -13.11 1.08
C LEU A 9 -3.96 -11.85 0.21
N VAL A 10 -3.10 -10.86 0.46
CA VAL A 10 -2.95 -9.71 -0.44
C VAL A 10 -2.24 -10.18 -1.69
N THR A 11 -2.90 -10.02 -2.84
CA THR A 11 -2.39 -10.52 -4.12
C THR A 11 -1.67 -9.41 -4.89
N ARG A 12 -0.75 -9.82 -5.78
CA ARG A 12 -0.08 -8.93 -6.73
C ARG A 12 -1.05 -8.13 -7.58
N GLU A 13 -2.14 -8.75 -8.02
CA GLU A 13 -3.21 -8.06 -8.77
C GLU A 13 -3.92 -7.01 -7.91
N GLY A 14 -4.17 -7.30 -6.62
CA GLY A 14 -4.75 -6.34 -5.69
C GLY A 14 -3.84 -5.12 -5.47
N ALA A 15 -2.55 -5.35 -5.20
CA ALA A 15 -1.57 -4.27 -5.02
C ALA A 15 -1.39 -3.44 -6.29
N ARG A 16 -1.36 -4.07 -7.47
CA ARG A 16 -1.30 -3.39 -8.77
C ARG A 16 -2.47 -2.42 -8.94
N ARG A 17 -3.70 -2.90 -8.73
CA ARG A 17 -4.92 -2.08 -8.84
C ARG A 17 -4.93 -0.91 -7.87
N LEU A 18 -4.43 -1.09 -6.65
CA LEU A 18 -4.32 -0.03 -5.66
C LEU A 18 -3.39 1.08 -6.16
N LEU A 19 -2.17 0.73 -6.59
CA LEU A 19 -1.19 1.69 -7.10
C LEU A 19 -1.64 2.36 -8.41
N GLU A 20 -2.26 1.63 -9.33
CA GLU A 20 -2.85 2.21 -10.55
C GLU A 20 -3.94 3.24 -10.22
N ALA A 21 -4.83 2.92 -9.26
CA ALA A 21 -5.89 3.83 -8.86
C ALA A 21 -5.34 5.12 -8.23
N VAL A 22 -4.28 5.03 -7.42
CA VAL A 22 -3.57 6.19 -6.85
C VAL A 22 -2.88 6.99 -7.96
N ALA A 23 -2.10 6.35 -8.83
CA ALA A 23 -1.34 7.02 -9.90
C ALA A 23 -2.24 7.73 -10.93
N ASN A 24 -3.45 7.22 -11.14
CA ASN A 24 -4.44 7.80 -12.05
C ASN A 24 -5.41 8.77 -11.35
N GLY A 25 -5.26 9.01 -10.04
CA GLY A 25 -6.14 9.88 -9.26
C GLY A 25 -7.57 9.37 -9.13
N GLN A 26 -7.80 8.07 -9.37
CA GLN A 26 -9.09 7.41 -9.20
C GLN A 26 -9.40 7.11 -7.73
N LEU A 27 -8.36 7.00 -6.91
CA LEU A 27 -8.41 6.87 -5.46
C LEU A 27 -7.51 7.95 -4.84
N SER A 28 -8.01 8.67 -3.83
CA SER A 28 -7.17 9.62 -3.10
C SER A 28 -6.10 8.89 -2.30
N PHE A 29 -4.92 9.52 -2.15
CA PHE A 29 -3.83 8.93 -1.37
C PHE A 29 -4.26 8.64 0.07
N ASP A 30 -4.97 9.55 0.74
CA ASP A 30 -5.42 9.34 2.12
C ASP A 30 -6.27 8.08 2.31
N VAL A 31 -7.15 7.78 1.35
CA VAL A 31 -7.98 6.57 1.40
C VAL A 31 -7.13 5.33 1.13
N ALA A 32 -6.20 5.41 0.18
CA ALA A 32 -5.30 4.31 -0.12
C ALA A 32 -4.37 4.00 1.07
N ASN A 33 -3.81 5.04 1.69
CA ASN A 33 -2.96 5.00 2.87
C ASN A 33 -3.71 4.38 4.06
N TYR A 34 -4.93 4.83 4.36
CA TYR A 34 -5.77 4.22 5.39
C TYR A 34 -6.06 2.73 5.15
N VAL A 35 -6.31 2.34 3.89
CA VAL A 35 -6.51 0.92 3.54
C VAL A 35 -5.23 0.13 3.75
N ALA A 36 -4.08 0.67 3.37
CA ALA A 36 -2.78 0.03 3.55
C ALA A 36 -2.43 -0.13 5.04
N ASP A 37 -2.69 0.90 5.85
CA ASP A 37 -2.62 0.86 7.32
C ASP A 37 -3.43 -0.31 7.90
N CYS A 38 -4.70 -0.44 7.47
CA CYS A 38 -5.56 -1.52 7.95
C CYS A 38 -5.03 -2.92 7.60
N ILE A 39 -4.37 -3.06 6.45
CA ILE A 39 -3.75 -4.31 6.02
C ILE A 39 -2.51 -4.59 6.88
N VAL A 40 -1.63 -3.60 7.06
CA VAL A 40 -0.36 -3.74 7.77
C VAL A 40 -0.56 -3.99 9.27
N MET A 41 -1.56 -3.35 9.89
CA MET A 41 -1.83 -3.48 11.33
C MET A 41 -2.66 -4.72 11.69
N ASN A 42 -3.11 -5.52 10.72
CA ASN A 42 -3.99 -6.65 10.95
C ASN A 42 -3.31 -7.99 10.62
N ASP A 43 -3.08 -8.81 11.65
CA ASP A 43 -2.45 -10.13 11.56
C ASP A 43 -3.26 -11.17 10.74
N ASP A 44 -4.50 -10.86 10.34
CA ASP A 44 -5.32 -11.71 9.48
C ASP A 44 -4.89 -11.66 8.00
N PHE A 45 -4.03 -10.71 7.62
CA PHE A 45 -3.49 -10.57 6.26
C PHE A 45 -2.06 -11.09 6.15
N ASP A 46 -1.77 -11.75 5.03
CA ASP A 46 -0.41 -12.05 4.59
C ASP A 46 -0.21 -11.56 3.15
N PHE A 47 1.03 -11.47 2.71
CA PHE A 47 1.40 -10.97 1.38
C PHE A 47 1.81 -12.12 0.47
N ALA A 48 1.33 -12.11 -0.78
CA ALA A 48 1.64 -13.17 -1.74
C ALA A 48 3.15 -13.31 -2.02
N ASP A 49 3.89 -12.20 -1.96
CA ASP A 49 5.35 -12.16 -2.06
C ASP A 49 5.89 -10.83 -1.52
N GLU A 50 7.22 -10.70 -1.44
CA GLU A 50 7.89 -9.50 -0.91
C GLU A 50 7.58 -8.23 -1.73
N ALA A 51 7.41 -8.33 -3.04
CA ALA A 51 7.09 -7.16 -3.86
C ALA A 51 5.67 -6.64 -3.57
N VAL A 52 4.73 -7.56 -3.30
CA VAL A 52 3.38 -7.18 -2.84
C VAL A 52 3.45 -6.49 -1.49
N ARG A 53 4.21 -7.03 -0.54
CA ARG A 53 4.44 -6.40 0.76
C ARG A 53 4.97 -4.98 0.58
N ASP A 54 6.08 -4.83 -0.14
CA ASP A 54 6.75 -3.55 -0.31
C ASP A 54 5.86 -2.51 -1.02
N ALA A 55 5.01 -2.95 -1.96
CA ALA A 55 4.01 -2.08 -2.59
C ALA A 55 2.94 -1.58 -1.61
N ILE A 56 2.48 -2.41 -0.67
CA ILE A 56 1.53 -1.98 0.37
C ILE A 56 2.20 -1.05 1.37
N TYR A 57 3.42 -1.36 1.82
CA TYR A 57 4.18 -0.48 2.71
C TYR A 57 4.51 0.87 2.08
N PHE A 58 4.77 0.93 0.77
CA PHE A 58 4.91 2.21 0.06
C PHE A 58 3.66 3.09 0.16
N VAL A 59 2.47 2.49 0.14
CA VAL A 59 1.21 3.25 0.27
C VAL A 59 0.90 3.60 1.73
N GLU A 60 1.25 2.71 2.65
CA GLU A 60 1.11 2.92 4.10
C GLU A 60 2.07 3.99 4.64
N ASP A 61 3.25 4.15 4.04
CA ASP A 61 4.24 5.11 4.48
C ASP A 61 3.76 6.56 4.26
N ASP A 62 3.25 7.17 5.31
CA ASP A 62 2.93 8.60 5.39
C ASP A 62 4.00 9.41 6.12
N SER A 63 5.17 8.81 6.39
CA SER A 63 6.21 9.42 7.21
C SER A 63 6.74 10.74 6.65
N GLY A 64 6.61 10.93 5.33
CA GLY A 64 6.91 12.18 4.65
C GLY A 64 6.13 13.39 5.20
N ARG A 65 4.94 13.18 5.80
CA ARG A 65 4.19 14.24 6.51
C ARG A 65 4.99 14.84 7.66
N PHE A 66 5.68 14.01 8.44
CA PHE A 66 6.52 14.46 9.56
C PHE A 66 7.81 15.15 9.09
N VAL A 67 8.36 14.72 7.94
CA VAL A 67 9.61 15.27 7.39
C VAL A 67 9.37 16.61 6.69
N ALA A 68 8.30 16.72 5.90
CA ALA A 68 7.95 17.94 5.18
C ALA A 68 7.30 18.99 6.09
N GLY A 69 6.73 18.58 7.23
CA GLY A 69 5.87 19.44 8.06
C GLY A 69 4.57 19.82 7.34
N GLU A 70 4.18 19.04 6.32
CA GLU A 70 3.00 19.25 5.50
C GLU A 70 2.00 18.11 5.77
N ASP A 71 0.80 18.47 6.26
CA ASP A 71 -0.28 17.50 6.50
C ASP A 71 -0.79 16.82 5.22
N ASP A 72 -0.60 17.43 4.05
CA ASP A 72 -1.03 16.92 2.73
C ASP A 72 0.12 16.29 1.93
N TRP A 73 1.19 15.84 2.61
CA TRP A 73 2.24 15.10 1.95
C TRP A 73 1.67 13.79 1.34
N ARG A 74 2.10 13.51 0.10
CA ARG A 74 1.80 12.28 -0.63
C ARG A 74 2.91 12.01 -1.65
N PRO A 75 3.15 10.74 -2.02
CA PRO A 75 4.09 10.43 -3.09
C PRO A 75 3.64 11.06 -4.41
N THR A 76 4.61 11.42 -5.22
CA THR A 76 4.39 11.86 -6.59
C THR A 76 3.89 10.71 -7.46
N ARG A 77 3.23 11.06 -8.57
CA ARG A 77 2.80 10.07 -9.57
C ARG A 77 3.97 9.24 -10.10
N GLU A 78 5.15 9.83 -10.25
CA GLU A 78 6.35 9.12 -10.73
C GLU A 78 6.82 8.09 -9.71
N GLU A 79 6.83 8.43 -8.42
CA GLU A 79 7.15 7.48 -7.35
C GLU A 79 6.12 6.34 -7.28
N THR A 80 4.83 6.64 -7.44
CA THR A 80 3.79 5.59 -7.50
C THR A 80 3.97 4.66 -8.70
N LEU A 81 4.34 5.20 -9.87
CA LEU A 81 4.62 4.39 -11.06
C LEU A 81 5.90 3.56 -10.91
N ALA A 82 6.91 4.07 -10.20
CA ALA A 82 8.12 3.32 -9.89
C ALA A 82 7.80 2.13 -8.97
N ALA A 83 6.97 2.33 -7.93
CA ALA A 83 6.48 1.26 -7.08
C ALA A 83 5.65 0.23 -7.88
N LEU A 84 4.81 0.69 -8.81
CA LEU A 84 4.01 -0.17 -9.68
C LEU A 84 4.90 -1.07 -10.56
N ALA A 85 5.98 -0.53 -11.13
CA ALA A 85 6.92 -1.28 -11.97
C ALA A 85 7.65 -2.41 -11.22
N MET A 86 7.74 -2.34 -9.88
CA MET A 86 8.29 -3.43 -9.05
C MET A 86 7.34 -4.63 -8.95
N LEU A 87 6.08 -4.50 -9.39
CA LEU A 87 5.07 -5.56 -9.40
C LEU A 87 4.99 -6.31 -10.74
N ASP A 88 5.80 -5.96 -11.74
CA ASP A 88 5.83 -6.62 -13.06
C ASP A 88 6.82 -7.80 -13.14
#